data_AF-A0A2I0K7U0-F1
#
_entry.id   AF-A0A2I0K7U0-F1
#
_cell.length_a   1.000
_cell.length_b   1.000
_cell.length_c   1.000
_cell.angle_alpha   90.00
_cell.angle_beta   90.00
_cell.angle_gamma   90.00
#
_symmetry.space_group_name_H-M   'P 1'
#
loop_
_entity.id
_entity.type
_entity.pdbx_description
1 polymer ?
#
loop_
_entity_poly.entity_id
_entity_poly.type
_entity_poly.pdbx_seq_one_letter_code
_entity_poly.pdbx_strand_id
1 'polypeptide(L)'
;MEWIKLISYVLYLEENLDDLKLKRDALISLFQDIRRKIKLEERWYRRPAREVVDWLKRVEAITEEVDGILEEGEQEVNRYCLGGLCPRNLWVSYVFGKRVEEKQTALDALISESAFIQRAAYGPASPLT
;
A
#
# COMPACT_ATOMS: atom_id res chain seq x y z
N MET A 1 -5.27 -23.68 8.65
CA MET A 1 -3.96 -23.83 7.98
C MET A 1 -4.05 -23.38 6.53
N GLU A 2 -4.70 -24.07 5.59
CA GLU A 2 -5.05 -23.45 4.26
C GLU A 2 -6.52 -23.00 4.18
N TRP A 3 -7.42 -23.73 4.85
CA TRP A 3 -8.86 -23.43 4.84
C TRP A 3 -9.23 -22.08 5.49
N ILE A 4 -8.42 -21.62 6.46
CA ILE A 4 -8.59 -20.30 7.09
C ILE A 4 -8.30 -19.19 6.07
N LYS A 5 -7.24 -19.35 5.26
CA LYS A 5 -6.90 -18.42 4.18
C LYS A 5 -7.99 -18.39 3.12
N LEU A 6 -8.50 -19.56 2.72
CA LEU A 6 -9.62 -19.64 1.79
C LEU A 6 -10.86 -18.89 2.32
N ILE A 7 -11.20 -19.08 3.60
CA ILE A 7 -12.31 -18.37 4.24
C ILE A 7 -12.06 -16.85 4.20
N SER A 8 -10.87 -16.40 4.60
CA SER A 8 -10.51 -14.98 4.56
C SER A 8 -10.63 -14.41 3.15
N TYR A 9 -10.02 -15.06 2.16
CA TYR A 9 -9.98 -14.55 0.78
C TYR A 9 -11.33 -14.50 0.09
N VAL A 10 -12.27 -15.37 0.46
CA VAL A 10 -13.56 -15.51 -0.23
C VAL A 10 -14.69 -14.87 0.58
N LEU A 11 -14.85 -15.24 1.85
CA LEU A 11 -15.97 -14.77 2.68
C LEU A 11 -15.73 -13.39 3.26
N TYR A 12 -14.46 -13.03 3.51
CA TYR A 12 -14.06 -11.75 4.09
C TYR A 12 -13.37 -10.85 3.05
N LEU A 13 -13.70 -11.03 1.77
CA LEU A 13 -13.08 -10.27 0.70
C LEU A 13 -13.28 -8.75 0.86
N GLU A 14 -14.50 -8.32 1.18
CA GLU A 14 -14.84 -6.91 1.39
C GLU A 14 -14.02 -6.30 2.54
N GLU A 15 -13.96 -6.98 3.69
CA GLU A 15 -13.14 -6.55 4.83
C GLU A 15 -11.63 -6.49 4.51
N ASN A 16 -11.13 -7.45 3.72
CA ASN A 16 -9.73 -7.44 3.28
C ASN A 16 -9.44 -6.28 2.32
N LEU A 17 -10.38 -5.92 1.45
CA LEU A 17 -10.26 -4.76 0.55
C LEU A 17 -10.32 -3.45 1.32
N ASP A 18 -11.16 -3.36 2.36
CA ASP A 18 -11.21 -2.21 3.26
C ASP A 18 -9.89 -2.02 4.02
N ASP A 19 -9.31 -3.09 4.59
CA ASP A 19 -7.99 -3.01 5.22
C ASP A 19 -6.90 -2.58 4.23
N LEU A 20 -6.90 -3.15 3.03
CA LEU A 20 -5.97 -2.77 1.96
C LEU A 20 -6.08 -1.28 1.63
N LYS A 21 -7.30 -0.76 1.51
CA LYS A 21 -7.57 0.67 1.25
C LYS A 21 -7.07 1.56 2.39
N LEU A 22 -7.36 1.19 3.65
CA LEU A 22 -6.91 1.94 4.82
C LEU A 22 -5.37 2.03 4.88
N LYS A 23 -4.68 0.92 4.64
CA LYS A 23 -3.21 0.89 4.60
C LYS A 23 -2.65 1.75 3.46
N ARG A 24 -3.25 1.67 2.28
CA ARG A 24 -2.90 2.51 1.13
C ARG A 24 -3.03 3.98 1.49
N ASP A 25 -4.14 4.39 2.07
CA ASP A 25 -4.42 5.79 2.42
C ASP A 25 -3.44 6.30 3.49
N ALA A 26 -3.10 5.44 4.47
CA ALA A 26 -2.06 5.74 5.46
C ALA A 26 -0.69 5.97 4.79
N LEU A 27 -0.31 5.13 3.83
CA LEU A 27 0.95 5.27 3.10
C LEU A 27 0.97 6.52 2.22
N ILE A 28 -0.13 6.87 1.55
CA ILE A 28 -0.26 8.13 0.78
C ILE A 28 -0.06 9.34 1.70
N SER A 29 -0.66 9.33 2.90
CA SER A 29 -0.50 10.41 3.86
C SER A 29 0.98 10.62 4.23
N LEU A 30 1.69 9.53 4.58
CA LEU A 30 3.13 9.57 4.86
C LEU A 30 3.96 10.05 3.67
N PHE A 31 3.60 9.62 2.46
CA PHE A 31 4.24 10.07 1.23
C PHE A 31 4.08 11.58 1.00
N GLN A 32 2.87 12.11 1.20
CA GLN A 32 2.60 13.53 1.07
C GLN A 32 3.37 14.35 2.10
N ASP A 33 3.48 13.88 3.34
CA ASP A 33 4.27 14.52 4.40
C ASP A 33 5.75 14.63 4.03
N ILE A 34 6.35 13.51 3.60
CA ILE A 34 7.76 13.47 3.18
C ILE A 34 7.98 14.37 1.97
N ARG A 35 7.09 14.33 0.97
CA ARG A 35 7.19 15.16 -0.25
C ARG A 35 7.06 16.65 0.05
N ARG A 36 6.16 17.05 0.96
CA ARG A 36 6.03 18.45 1.41
C ARG A 36 7.33 18.95 2.04
N LYS A 37 8.00 18.09 2.80
CA LYS A 37 9.26 18.45 3.44
C LYS A 37 10.43 18.53 2.48
N ILE A 38 10.55 17.60 1.54
CA ILE A 38 11.58 17.70 0.48
C ILE A 38 11.46 19.04 -0.24
N LYS A 39 10.24 19.44 -0.60
CA LYS A 39 9.97 20.76 -1.21
C LYS A 39 10.41 21.94 -0.34
N LEU A 40 10.39 21.81 0.98
CA LEU A 40 10.86 22.86 1.89
C LEU A 40 12.39 22.91 1.94
N GLU A 41 13.05 21.76 2.01
CA GLU A 41 14.51 21.63 2.03
C GLU A 41 15.17 22.02 0.69
N GLU A 42 14.49 21.76 -0.43
CA GLU A 42 14.93 22.17 -1.77
C GLU A 42 15.05 23.69 -1.90
N ARG A 43 14.24 24.48 -1.16
CA ARG A 43 14.37 25.94 -1.10
C ARG A 43 15.72 26.40 -0.53
N TRP A 44 16.35 25.54 0.26
CA TRP A 44 17.67 25.74 0.85
C TRP A 44 18.77 25.02 0.04
N TYR A 45 18.51 24.69 -1.23
CA TYR A 45 19.42 23.98 -2.14
C TYR A 45 19.87 22.61 -1.66
N ARG A 46 19.12 21.99 -0.72
CA ARG A 46 19.40 20.62 -0.29
C ARG A 46 18.69 19.63 -1.19
N ARG A 47 19.40 18.55 -1.53
CA ARG A 47 18.84 17.44 -2.29
C ARG A 47 18.43 16.32 -1.34
N PRO A 48 17.30 15.64 -1.58
CA PRO A 48 16.93 14.48 -0.79
C PRO A 48 17.96 13.36 -0.96
N ALA A 49 18.15 12.57 0.10
CA ALA A 49 18.97 11.36 0.04
C ALA A 49 18.41 10.39 -1.01
N ARG A 50 19.28 9.60 -1.64
CA ARG A 50 18.87 8.63 -2.67
C ARG A 50 17.81 7.65 -2.16
N GLU A 51 17.95 7.16 -0.93
CA GLU A 51 17.00 6.24 -0.29
C GLU A 51 15.60 6.85 -0.15
N VAL A 52 15.51 8.17 0.08
CA VAL A 52 14.25 8.89 0.15
C VAL A 52 13.59 8.93 -1.23
N VAL A 53 14.37 9.23 -2.28
CA VAL A 53 13.86 9.24 -3.68
C VAL A 53 13.40 7.84 -4.11
N ASP A 54 14.17 6.80 -3.78
CA ASP A 54 13.84 5.42 -4.13
C ASP A 54 12.62 4.90 -3.36
N TRP A 55 12.43 5.32 -2.10
CA TRP A 55 11.20 5.04 -1.35
C TRP A 55 9.97 5.71 -1.98
N LEU A 56 10.06 6.99 -2.37
CA LEU A 56 8.94 7.69 -3.03
C LEU A 56 8.48 6.97 -4.30
N LYS A 57 9.42 6.51 -5.14
CA LYS A 57 9.10 5.76 -6.36
C LYS A 57 8.39 4.43 -6.07
N ARG A 58 8.85 3.70 -5.04
CA ARG A 58 8.19 2.44 -4.62
C ARG A 58 6.77 2.70 -4.12
N VAL A 59 6.55 3.80 -3.41
CA VAL A 59 5.20 4.19 -2.95
C VAL A 59 4.28 4.55 -4.12
N GLU A 60 4.77 5.31 -5.10
CA GLU A 60 3.99 5.62 -6.31
C GLU A 60 3.58 4.32 -7.05
N ALA A 61 4.53 3.41 -7.27
CA ALA A 61 4.27 2.14 -7.94
C ALA A 61 3.27 1.25 -7.18
N ILE A 62 3.46 1.04 -5.87
CA ILE A 62 2.57 0.15 -5.11
C ILE A 62 1.17 0.73 -5.00
N THR A 63 1.04 2.07 -4.96
CA THR A 63 -0.26 2.74 -4.87
C THR A 63 -1.06 2.53 -6.13
N GLU A 64 -0.44 2.66 -7.31
CA GLU A 64 -1.08 2.38 -8.60
C GLU A 64 -1.52 0.91 -8.71
N GLU A 65 -0.67 -0.02 -8.30
CA GLU A 65 -1.01 -1.45 -8.29
C GLU A 65 -2.16 -1.78 -7.33
N VAL A 66 -2.21 -1.13 -6.16
CA VAL A 66 -3.28 -1.31 -5.17
C VAL A 66 -4.59 -0.69 -5.66
N ASP A 67 -4.55 0.48 -6.32
CA ASP A 67 -5.74 1.08 -6.92
C ASP A 67 -6.39 0.14 -7.95
N GLY A 68 -5.59 -0.50 -8.81
CA GLY A 68 -6.11 -1.50 -9.75
C GLY A 68 -6.71 -2.73 -9.06
N ILE A 69 -6.14 -3.18 -7.93
CA ILE A 69 -6.71 -4.28 -7.14
C ILE A 69 -8.02 -3.89 -6.46
N LEU A 70 -8.13 -2.67 -5.95
CA LEU A 70 -9.37 -2.17 -5.34
C LEU A 70 -10.49 -2.07 -6.39
N GLU A 71 -10.18 -1.60 -7.60
CA GLU A 71 -11.14 -1.56 -8.71
C GLU A 71 -11.58 -2.96 -9.16
N GLU A 72 -10.63 -3.90 -9.31
CA GLU A 72 -10.94 -5.32 -9.61
C GLU A 72 -11.78 -5.96 -8.49
N GLY A 73 -11.45 -5.64 -7.24
CA GLY A 73 -12.13 -6.14 -6.05
C GLY A 73 -13.57 -5.68 -5.94
N GLU A 74 -13.88 -4.42 -6.28
CA GLU A 74 -15.25 -3.91 -6.33
C GLU A 74 -16.11 -4.70 -7.35
N GLN A 75 -15.53 -5.07 -8.49
CA GLN A 75 -16.22 -5.91 -9.48
C GLN A 75 -16.45 -7.34 -8.97
N GLU A 76 -15.48 -7.90 -8.23
CA GLU A 76 -15.56 -9.26 -7.68
C GLU A 76 -16.56 -9.34 -6.50
N VAL A 77 -16.63 -8.32 -5.64
CA VAL A 77 -17.67 -8.20 -4.60
C VAL A 77 -19.08 -8.16 -5.22
N ASN A 78 -19.22 -7.48 -6.36
CA ASN A 78 -20.50 -7.42 -7.08
C ASN A 78 -20.87 -8.71 -7.83
N ARG A 79 -19.97 -9.71 -7.92
CA ARG A 79 -20.19 -10.95 -8.67
C ARG A 79 -20.94 -12.05 -7.92
N TYR A 80 -21.52 -11.77 -6.76
CA TYR A 80 -21.96 -12.86 -5.88
C TYR A 80 -23.36 -13.43 -6.12
N CYS A 81 -23.40 -14.77 -6.26
CA CYS A 81 -24.46 -15.62 -5.71
C CYS A 81 -24.12 -15.91 -4.23
N LEU A 82 -25.03 -15.62 -3.30
CA LEU A 82 -25.06 -16.12 -1.90
C LEU A 82 -23.68 -16.36 -1.24
N GLY A 83 -22.91 -15.29 -1.00
CA GLY A 83 -21.69 -15.36 -0.17
C GLY A 83 -20.46 -16.02 -0.80
N GLY A 84 -20.38 -16.12 -2.14
CA GLY A 84 -19.13 -16.42 -2.82
C GLY A 84 -18.70 -17.87 -2.97
N LEU A 85 -19.58 -18.79 -2.61
CA LEU A 85 -19.29 -20.22 -2.65
C LEU A 85 -19.65 -20.90 -3.99
N CYS A 86 -19.71 -20.15 -5.09
CA CYS A 86 -19.89 -20.75 -6.41
C CYS A 86 -18.64 -21.57 -6.79
N PRO A 87 -18.76 -22.89 -7.06
CA PRO A 87 -17.59 -23.76 -7.30
C PRO A 87 -16.71 -23.30 -8.48
N ARG A 88 -17.32 -22.63 -9.47
CA ARG A 88 -16.62 -22.16 -10.69
C ARG A 88 -15.71 -20.95 -10.43
N ASN A 89 -15.89 -20.23 -9.32
CA ASN A 89 -15.18 -18.98 -9.01
C ASN A 89 -14.20 -19.11 -7.84
N LEU A 90 -14.20 -20.22 -7.09
CA LEU A 90 -13.42 -20.38 -5.86
C LEU A 90 -11.90 -20.23 -6.07
N TRP A 91 -11.36 -20.81 -7.15
CA TRP A 91 -9.92 -20.71 -7.45
C TRP A 91 -9.51 -19.28 -7.84
N VAL A 92 -10.35 -18.58 -8.60
CA VAL A 92 -10.13 -17.18 -8.99
C VAL A 92 -10.11 -16.30 -7.75
N SER A 93 -11.10 -16.43 -6.87
CA SER A 93 -11.17 -15.66 -5.62
C SER A 93 -10.01 -15.98 -4.67
N TYR A 94 -9.55 -17.24 -4.59
CA TYR A 94 -8.35 -17.60 -3.82
C TYR A 94 -7.09 -16.91 -4.36
N VAL A 95 -6.87 -16.94 -5.67
CA VAL A 95 -5.73 -16.26 -6.31
C VAL A 95 -5.81 -14.75 -6.11
N PHE A 96 -7.01 -14.17 -6.20
CA PHE A 96 -7.23 -12.76 -5.94
C PHE A 96 -6.92 -12.39 -4.48
N GLY A 97 -7.45 -13.11 -3.51
CA GLY A 97 -7.17 -12.86 -2.09
C GLY A 97 -5.69 -13.01 -1.73
N LYS A 98 -4.96 -13.91 -2.39
CA LYS A 98 -3.50 -13.98 -2.24
C LYS A 98 -2.79 -12.73 -2.75
N ARG A 99 -3.22 -12.16 -3.87
CA ARG A 99 -2.69 -10.87 -4.38
C ARG A 99 -2.96 -9.73 -3.38
N VAL A 100 -4.15 -9.70 -2.77
CA VAL A 100 -4.48 -8.74 -1.70
C VAL A 100 -3.52 -8.87 -0.52
N GLU A 101 -3.30 -10.08 -0.01
CA GLU A 101 -2.36 -10.34 1.11
C GLU A 101 -0.91 -9.93 0.76
N GLU A 102 -0.46 -10.22 -0.46
CA GLU A 102 0.87 -9.81 -0.94
C GLU A 102 1.02 -8.28 -0.95
N LYS A 103 -0.02 -7.54 -1.35
CA LYS A 103 0.00 -6.07 -1.31
C LYS A 103 -0.10 -5.51 0.10
N GLN A 104 -0.91 -6.09 0.98
CA GLN A 104 -0.94 -5.70 2.40
C GLN A 104 0.45 -5.80 3.02
N THR A 105 1.17 -6.90 2.76
CA THR A 105 2.54 -7.11 3.25
C THR A 105 3.51 -6.05 2.70
N ALA A 106 3.40 -5.71 1.41
CA ALA A 106 4.24 -4.69 0.79
C ALA A 106 3.96 -3.28 1.34
N LEU A 107 2.68 -2.95 1.56
CA LEU A 107 2.27 -1.68 2.19
C LEU A 107 2.81 -1.58 3.63
N ASP A 108 2.66 -2.64 4.43
CA ASP A 108 3.16 -2.68 5.80
C ASP A 108 4.68 -2.46 5.87
N ALA A 109 5.43 -3.08 4.95
CA ALA A 109 6.87 -2.86 4.84
C ALA A 109 7.19 -1.38 4.57
N LEU A 110 6.55 -0.74 3.58
CA LEU A 110 6.79 0.66 3.25
C LEU A 110 6.36 1.63 4.36
N ILE A 111 5.26 1.34 5.05
CA ILE A 111 4.81 2.09 6.23
C ILE A 111 5.87 1.97 7.34
N SER A 112 6.39 0.77 7.61
CA SER A 112 7.42 0.57 8.63
C SER A 112 8.73 1.30 8.31
N GLU A 113 9.11 1.36 7.03
CA GLU A 113 10.29 2.09 6.55
C GLU A 113 10.13 3.62 6.69
N SER A 114 8.90 4.13 6.67
CA SER A 114 8.62 5.57 6.64
C SER A 114 9.24 6.34 7.81
N ALA A 115 9.32 5.75 9.00
CA ALA A 115 9.91 6.40 10.18
C ALA A 115 11.42 6.65 10.01
N PHE A 116 12.13 5.77 9.28
CA PHE A 116 13.52 5.99 8.91
C PHE A 116 13.63 7.05 7.81
N ILE A 117 12.81 6.95 6.76
CA ILE A 117 12.81 7.89 5.63
C ILE A 117 12.50 9.33 6.08
N GLN A 118 11.54 9.48 6.99
CA GLN A 118 11.21 10.76 7.61
C GLN A 118 12.43 11.37 8.29
N ARG A 119 13.13 10.61 9.15
CA ARG A 119 14.36 11.07 9.83
C ARG A 119 15.49 11.40 8.86
N ALA A 120 15.72 10.57 7.84
CA ALA A 120 16.69 10.83 6.78
C ALA A 120 16.38 12.13 6.04
N ALA A 121 15.10 12.46 5.85
CA ALA A 121 14.67 13.74 5.33
C ALA A 121 14.81 14.91 6.35
N TYR A 122 14.85 14.67 7.67
CA TYR A 122 15.02 15.69 8.75
C TYR A 122 16.51 15.91 9.11
N GLY A 123 17.45 15.50 8.25
CA GLY A 123 18.89 15.66 8.50
C GLY A 123 19.27 17.11 8.86
N PRO A 124 20.29 17.32 9.70
CA PRO A 124 20.58 18.64 10.25
C PRO A 124 20.89 19.63 9.13
N ALA A 125 20.36 20.84 9.29
CA ALA A 125 20.69 21.94 8.41
C ALA A 125 22.21 22.13 8.37
N SER A 126 22.80 22.11 7.16
CA SER A 126 24.19 22.54 6.96
C SER A 126 24.39 23.89 7.67
N PRO A 127 25.44 24.05 8.52
CA PRO A 127 25.70 25.32 9.16
C PRO A 127 25.86 26.39 8.10
N LEU A 128 25.10 27.49 8.23
CA LEU A 128 25.29 28.67 7.39
C LEU A 128 26.74 29.12 7.59
N THR A 129 27.54 29.01 6.52
CA THR A 129 28.93 29.48 6.49
C THR A 129 28.97 30.89 5.94
#